data_AF-A0A7X6VK98-F1
#
_entry.id   AF-A0A7X6VK98-F1
#
_cell.length_a   1.000
_cell.length_b   1.000
_cell.length_c   1.000
_cell.angle_alpha   90.00
_cell.angle_beta   90.00
_cell.angle_gamma   90.00
#
_symmetry.space_group_name_H-M   'P 1'
#
loop_
_entity.id
_entity.type
_entity.pdbx_description
1 polymer ?
#
loop_
_entity_poly.entity_id
_entity_poly.type
_entity_poly.pdbx_seq_one_letter_code
_entity_poly.pdbx_strand_id
1 'polypeptide(L)'
;MTFIGRIRKNTILMLTALSIFAAAPAGAWSQQTHRQINLEAVKLFLSRIDGREKYRMGPFGDKGLSKSLRGVGVSGSSLLVSGFVSAEASLSGQSWIISGGDWADEPHLYSSVRHFYDPLSWSGVAYLTDQSERHGLYDSPAIDARTWGLSSSDNPFCFFQALSAYKRALEVRDDLPIPPALSSPHFKTSLNLVPSDHDDYRNLNLSRAYRALGESMHMLGDMTQPAHVRNDSHPADEPIEAATFSDHVRKASSAPFVDSRVRPFLASAGGTLQAPAELFRQVAAFVNMTFYTLDTIYDQESGVLPNNRQKGYPSPQLKDLEVEKKKIPGFLTEREVRRFYGIFDGKRAPMIQDRLSFHWFDPEQSFVSDFEGFKEKAGRAAAVALRRLGPFQIPHAFAAGQGEILLPVAIHACADLMDLFYPTLELKAEFEETESETEGADPRTTPLRIIEVEASMKHHSEKDPAWKANGLTIQY
;
A
#
# COMPACT_ATOMS: atom_id res chain seq x y z
N MET A 1 -53.90 15.75 19.56
CA MET A 1 -52.94 14.74 19.05
C MET A 1 -51.98 14.37 20.16
N THR A 2 -51.97 13.11 20.59
CA THR A 2 -51.43 12.63 21.86
C THR A 2 -49.91 12.40 21.83
N PHE A 3 -49.29 12.61 23.00
CA PHE A 3 -47.86 12.52 23.32
C PHE A 3 -47.17 11.21 22.85
N ILE A 4 -47.95 10.15 22.65
CA ILE A 4 -47.52 8.83 22.16
C ILE A 4 -47.10 8.86 20.68
N GLY A 5 -47.64 9.78 19.88
CA GLY A 5 -47.27 9.93 18.46
C GLY A 5 -45.90 10.57 18.22
N ARG A 6 -45.34 11.27 19.21
CA ARG A 6 -44.05 11.97 19.11
C ARG A 6 -42.87 11.04 19.45
N ILE A 7 -43.08 10.08 20.36
CA ILE A 7 -42.08 9.07 20.71
C ILE A 7 -41.87 8.09 19.56
N ARG A 8 -42.95 7.61 18.91
CA ARG A 8 -42.83 6.70 17.74
C ARG A 8 -42.14 7.32 16.53
N LYS A 9 -42.30 8.63 16.26
CA LYS A 9 -41.59 9.30 15.16
C LYS A 9 -40.10 9.49 15.44
N ASN A 10 -39.69 9.68 16.70
CA ASN A 10 -38.28 9.80 17.06
C ASN A 10 -37.56 8.44 17.12
N THR A 11 -38.24 7.36 17.52
CA THR A 11 -37.65 6.01 17.50
C THR A 11 -37.51 5.46 16.08
N ILE A 12 -38.45 5.77 15.18
CA ILE A 12 -38.34 5.40 13.77
C ILE A 12 -37.25 6.24 13.08
N LEU A 13 -37.12 7.55 13.34
CA LEU A 13 -35.99 8.32 12.79
C LEU A 13 -34.62 7.85 13.33
N MET A 14 -34.53 7.39 14.58
CA MET A 14 -33.29 6.80 15.12
C MET A 14 -32.96 5.45 14.48
N LEU A 15 -33.96 4.61 14.19
CA LEU A 15 -33.77 3.32 13.52
C LEU A 15 -33.52 3.47 12.01
N THR A 16 -34.13 4.47 11.35
CA THR A 16 -33.82 4.79 9.94
C THR A 16 -32.46 5.47 9.81
N ALA A 17 -32.06 6.31 10.78
CA ALA A 17 -30.69 6.80 10.86
C ALA A 17 -29.71 5.62 11.07
N LEU A 18 -30.00 4.67 11.97
CA LEU A 18 -29.21 3.44 12.16
C LEU A 18 -29.18 2.54 10.90
N SER A 19 -30.22 2.54 10.07
CA SER A 19 -30.31 1.70 8.87
C SER A 19 -29.64 2.33 7.64
N ILE A 20 -29.34 3.63 7.67
CA ILE A 20 -28.50 4.32 6.66
C ILE A 20 -27.00 4.14 6.98
N PHE A 21 -26.64 3.58 8.13
CA PHE A 21 -25.27 3.18 8.47
C PHE A 21 -24.84 1.83 7.89
N ALA A 22 -25.55 1.32 6.88
CA ALA A 22 -24.99 0.31 6.01
C ALA A 22 -23.81 0.94 5.22
N ALA A 23 -22.65 0.86 5.85
CA ALA A 23 -21.33 0.86 5.24
C ALA A 23 -20.94 2.08 4.41
N ALA A 24 -20.38 3.08 5.09
CA ALA A 24 -19.19 3.71 4.55
C ALA A 24 -18.00 2.83 4.99
N PRO A 25 -17.24 2.20 4.07
CA PRO A 25 -16.05 1.48 4.47
C PRO A 25 -15.07 2.47 5.14
N ALA A 26 -14.39 1.99 6.18
CA ALA A 26 -13.09 2.52 6.55
C ALA A 26 -12.21 2.26 5.32
N GLY A 27 -12.06 3.26 4.46
CA GLY A 27 -11.14 3.13 3.34
C GLY A 27 -9.75 3.31 3.92
N ALA A 28 -8.80 2.43 3.58
CA ALA A 28 -7.40 2.81 3.42
C ALA A 28 -7.33 4.05 2.47
N TRP A 29 -6.16 4.65 2.22
CA TRP A 29 -6.07 5.89 1.43
C TRP A 29 -7.00 5.81 0.23
N SER A 30 -7.77 6.87 -0.07
CA SER A 30 -8.78 6.80 -1.13
C SER A 30 -8.23 6.01 -2.33
N GLN A 31 -8.95 5.03 -2.86
CA GLN A 31 -8.46 4.09 -3.89
C GLN A 31 -7.62 4.77 -5.00
N GLN A 32 -7.96 6.02 -5.33
CA GLN A 32 -7.26 6.88 -6.28
C GLN A 32 -5.85 7.34 -5.82
N THR A 33 -5.65 7.54 -4.54
CA THR A 33 -4.37 7.91 -3.90
C THR A 33 -3.36 6.77 -3.98
N HIS A 34 -3.72 5.53 -3.61
CA HIS A 34 -2.78 4.40 -3.76
C HIS A 34 -2.42 4.12 -5.23
N ARG A 35 -3.38 4.20 -6.14
CA ARG A 35 -3.08 4.12 -7.59
C ARG A 35 -2.08 5.19 -8.01
N GLN A 36 -2.23 6.40 -7.49
CA GLN A 36 -1.32 7.50 -7.78
C GLN A 36 0.06 7.29 -7.12
N ILE A 37 0.15 6.73 -5.91
CA ILE A 37 1.41 6.34 -5.26
C ILE A 37 2.12 5.30 -6.12
N ASN A 38 1.41 4.24 -6.54
CA ASN A 38 1.98 3.21 -7.41
C ASN A 38 2.46 3.80 -8.74
N LEU A 39 1.70 4.71 -9.35
CA LEU A 39 2.12 5.40 -10.58
C LEU A 39 3.41 6.20 -10.38
N GLU A 40 3.50 7.00 -9.32
CA GLU A 40 4.71 7.80 -9.05
C GLU A 40 5.90 6.92 -8.65
N ALA A 41 5.67 5.82 -7.93
CA ALA A 41 6.70 4.84 -7.59
C ALA A 41 7.25 4.14 -8.85
N VAL A 42 6.39 3.76 -9.80
CA VAL A 42 6.81 3.21 -11.10
C VAL A 42 7.68 4.22 -11.87
N LYS A 43 7.27 5.50 -11.93
CA LYS A 43 8.06 6.55 -12.59
C LYS A 43 9.42 6.73 -11.93
N LEU A 44 9.43 6.81 -10.59
CA LEU A 44 10.66 6.95 -9.81
C LEU A 44 11.59 5.74 -10.05
N PHE A 45 11.08 4.53 -9.95
CA PHE A 45 11.82 3.30 -10.25
C PHE A 45 12.47 3.35 -11.64
N LEU A 46 11.67 3.58 -12.69
CA LEU A 46 12.15 3.63 -14.08
C LEU A 46 13.17 4.76 -14.31
N SER A 47 13.07 5.88 -13.60
CA SER A 47 14.07 6.96 -13.68
C SER A 47 15.42 6.60 -13.03
N ARG A 48 15.47 5.54 -12.21
CA ARG A 48 16.62 5.16 -11.39
C ARG A 48 17.32 3.88 -11.85
N ILE A 49 16.72 3.11 -12.76
CA ILE A 49 17.30 1.86 -13.24
C ILE A 49 18.47 2.08 -14.21
N ASP A 50 18.51 3.22 -14.90
CA ASP A 50 19.57 3.50 -15.88
C ASP A 50 20.95 3.55 -15.21
N GLY A 51 21.94 2.93 -15.86
CA GLY A 51 23.31 2.81 -15.35
C GLY A 51 23.53 1.84 -14.18
N ARG A 52 22.49 1.22 -13.58
CA ARG A 52 22.68 0.20 -12.54
C ARG A 52 23.11 -1.14 -13.17
N GLU A 53 24.12 -1.78 -12.59
CA GLU A 53 24.68 -3.05 -13.10
C GLU A 53 23.60 -4.11 -13.33
N LYS A 54 22.67 -4.28 -12.38
CA LYS A 54 21.53 -5.21 -12.46
C LYS A 54 20.73 -5.08 -13.75
N TYR A 55 20.36 -3.84 -14.11
CA TYR A 55 19.54 -3.56 -15.30
C TYR A 55 20.38 -3.40 -16.57
N ARG A 56 21.70 -3.28 -16.45
CA ARG A 56 22.62 -3.42 -17.60
C ARG A 56 22.76 -4.88 -18.03
N MET A 57 22.78 -5.82 -17.08
CA MET A 57 22.85 -7.27 -17.35
C MET A 57 21.53 -7.83 -17.87
N GLY A 58 20.39 -7.35 -17.33
CA GLY A 58 19.05 -7.68 -17.79
C GLY A 58 18.25 -6.42 -18.14
N PRO A 59 18.41 -5.85 -19.35
CA PRO A 59 17.76 -4.61 -19.73
C PRO A 59 16.24 -4.76 -19.85
N PHE A 60 15.50 -3.73 -19.43
CA PHE A 60 14.10 -3.60 -19.79
C PHE A 60 14.00 -3.33 -21.29
N GLY A 61 13.35 -4.23 -22.03
CA GLY A 61 13.14 -4.05 -23.47
C GLY A 61 12.24 -2.86 -23.81
N ASP A 62 12.24 -2.46 -25.09
CA ASP A 62 11.54 -1.26 -25.59
C ASP A 62 10.02 -1.22 -25.32
N LYS A 63 9.39 -2.39 -25.18
CA LYS A 63 7.96 -2.55 -24.85
C LYS A 63 7.69 -2.73 -23.35
N GLY A 64 8.73 -2.67 -22.52
CA GLY A 64 8.80 -2.89 -21.06
C GLY A 64 7.47 -3.20 -20.36
N LEU A 65 6.96 -2.24 -19.60
CA LEU A 65 5.70 -2.34 -18.88
C LEU A 65 4.47 -1.94 -19.72
N SER A 66 4.64 -1.61 -21.01
CA SER A 66 3.55 -1.14 -21.88
C SER A 66 2.82 -2.27 -22.60
N LYS A 67 3.38 -3.49 -22.66
CA LYS A 67 2.73 -4.67 -23.25
C LYS A 67 1.41 -4.99 -22.54
N SER A 68 0.33 -5.15 -23.31
CA SER A 68 -0.96 -5.62 -22.80
C SER A 68 -0.89 -7.08 -22.42
N LEU A 69 -1.37 -7.40 -21.22
CA LEU A 69 -1.35 -8.72 -20.62
C LEU A 69 -2.77 -9.08 -20.18
N ARG A 70 -3.24 -10.24 -20.64
CA ARG A 70 -4.49 -10.87 -20.19
C ARG A 70 -4.32 -11.36 -18.76
N GLY A 71 -5.35 -11.22 -17.92
CA GLY A 71 -5.29 -11.64 -16.52
C GLY A 71 -6.62 -11.47 -15.78
N VAL A 72 -6.59 -11.73 -14.47
CA VAL A 72 -7.76 -11.56 -13.58
C VAL A 72 -7.73 -10.18 -12.96
N GLY A 73 -8.71 -9.33 -13.27
CA GLY A 73 -8.93 -8.02 -12.65
C GLY A 73 -10.17 -8.01 -11.74
N VAL A 74 -10.39 -6.89 -11.05
CA VAL A 74 -11.63 -6.63 -10.31
C VAL A 74 -12.59 -5.87 -11.22
N SER A 75 -13.83 -6.35 -11.34
CA SER A 75 -14.87 -5.72 -12.17
C SER A 75 -16.03 -5.14 -11.35
N GLY A 76 -16.16 -5.50 -10.08
CA GLY A 76 -17.14 -4.93 -9.16
C GLY A 76 -16.58 -4.78 -7.75
N SER A 77 -16.68 -3.56 -7.22
CA SER A 77 -16.35 -3.24 -5.82
C SER A 77 -17.45 -3.76 -4.89
N SER A 78 -17.06 -4.23 -3.72
CA SER A 78 -18.03 -4.67 -2.72
C SER A 78 -17.49 -4.59 -1.29
N LEU A 79 -18.40 -4.50 -0.34
CA LEU A 79 -18.05 -4.54 1.09
C LEU A 79 -17.71 -5.95 1.57
N LEU A 80 -18.40 -6.96 1.02
CA LEU A 80 -18.35 -8.34 1.49
C LEU A 80 -17.89 -9.26 0.35
N VAL A 81 -17.18 -10.33 0.69
CA VAL A 81 -16.73 -11.37 -0.26
C VAL A 81 -17.86 -11.88 -1.17
N SER A 82 -19.09 -12.02 -0.65
CA SER A 82 -20.24 -12.50 -1.44
C SER A 82 -20.65 -11.58 -2.59
N GLY A 83 -20.28 -10.30 -2.53
CA GLY A 83 -20.54 -9.31 -3.57
C GLY A 83 -19.34 -9.04 -4.49
N PHE A 84 -18.18 -9.65 -4.21
CA PHE A 84 -16.96 -9.40 -4.96
C PHE A 84 -17.02 -10.09 -6.33
N VAL A 85 -16.67 -9.34 -7.37
CA VAL A 85 -16.67 -9.86 -8.74
C VAL A 85 -15.30 -9.64 -9.38
N SER A 86 -14.64 -10.75 -9.72
CA SER A 86 -13.49 -10.75 -10.61
C SER A 86 -13.93 -10.98 -12.06
N ALA A 87 -13.23 -10.37 -13.00
CA ALA A 87 -13.41 -10.64 -14.43
C ALA A 87 -12.05 -10.72 -15.14
N GLU A 88 -12.09 -11.24 -16.36
CA GLU A 88 -10.95 -11.16 -17.25
C GLU A 88 -10.72 -9.70 -17.65
N ALA A 89 -9.46 -9.28 -17.64
CA ALA A 89 -9.04 -7.97 -18.13
C ALA A 89 -7.75 -8.09 -18.96
N SER A 90 -7.55 -7.15 -19.86
CA SER A 90 -6.30 -6.98 -20.61
C SER A 90 -5.76 -5.59 -20.35
N LEU A 91 -4.68 -5.51 -19.59
CA LEU A 91 -4.07 -4.25 -19.15
C LEU A 91 -2.56 -4.29 -19.41
N SER A 92 -1.93 -3.11 -19.56
CA SER A 92 -0.47 -3.04 -19.60
C SER A 92 0.14 -3.50 -18.27
N GLY A 93 1.38 -4.00 -18.27
CA GLY A 93 2.09 -4.34 -17.02
C GLY A 93 2.11 -3.20 -16.01
N GLN A 94 2.31 -1.96 -16.47
CA GLN A 94 2.23 -0.76 -15.64
C GLN A 94 0.81 -0.56 -15.09
N SER A 95 -0.22 -0.73 -15.92
CA SER A 95 -1.62 -0.61 -15.50
C SER A 95 -2.01 -1.68 -14.48
N TRP A 96 -1.48 -2.90 -14.58
CA TRP A 96 -1.67 -3.95 -13.56
C TRP A 96 -1.08 -3.53 -12.21
N ILE A 97 0.14 -2.98 -12.18
CA ILE A 97 0.78 -2.47 -10.96
C ILE A 97 -0.03 -1.30 -10.37
N ILE A 98 -0.44 -0.34 -11.20
CA ILE A 98 -1.22 0.82 -10.77
C ILE A 98 -2.57 0.38 -10.20
N SER A 99 -3.33 -0.45 -10.91
CA SER A 99 -4.65 -0.92 -10.46
C SER A 99 -4.58 -1.84 -9.24
N GLY A 100 -3.47 -2.55 -9.04
CA GLY A 100 -3.22 -3.28 -7.78
C GLY A 100 -3.21 -2.35 -6.56
N GLY A 101 -2.89 -1.08 -6.73
CA GLY A 101 -3.00 -0.06 -5.69
C GLY A 101 -4.42 0.13 -5.14
N ASP A 102 -5.43 -0.21 -5.93
CA ASP A 102 -6.85 -0.08 -5.59
C ASP A 102 -7.43 -1.43 -5.16
N TRP A 103 -7.11 -2.50 -5.90
CA TRP A 103 -7.70 -3.81 -5.67
C TRP A 103 -7.26 -4.54 -4.39
N ALA A 104 -6.22 -4.04 -3.73
CA ALA A 104 -5.82 -4.54 -2.40
C ALA A 104 -6.93 -4.30 -1.37
N ASP A 105 -7.68 -3.20 -1.48
CA ASP A 105 -8.83 -2.88 -0.64
C ASP A 105 -10.04 -3.78 -0.89
N GLU A 106 -10.10 -4.48 -2.02
CA GLU A 106 -11.31 -5.21 -2.39
C GLU A 106 -11.28 -6.65 -1.86
N PRO A 107 -12.34 -7.16 -1.23
CA PRO A 107 -13.55 -6.46 -0.78
C PRO A 107 -13.28 -5.66 0.51
N HIS A 108 -13.86 -4.46 0.62
CA HIS A 108 -13.47 -3.47 1.62
C HIS A 108 -13.40 -3.97 3.07
N LEU A 109 -14.45 -4.61 3.59
CA LEU A 109 -14.44 -5.05 5.00
C LEU A 109 -13.52 -6.26 5.25
N TYR A 110 -13.33 -7.09 4.22
CA TYR A 110 -12.41 -8.22 4.31
C TYR A 110 -10.96 -7.73 4.35
N SER A 111 -10.61 -6.81 3.47
CA SER A 111 -9.26 -6.30 3.36
C SER A 111 -8.90 -5.33 4.50
N SER A 112 -9.80 -4.44 4.89
CA SER A 112 -9.47 -3.36 5.86
C SER A 112 -8.92 -3.89 7.18
N VAL A 113 -9.47 -4.97 7.73
CA VAL A 113 -9.00 -5.55 9.00
C VAL A 113 -7.59 -6.18 8.93
N ARG A 114 -7.01 -6.27 7.72
CA ARG A 114 -5.68 -6.83 7.44
C ARG A 114 -4.66 -5.76 7.06
N HIS A 115 -5.06 -4.48 6.99
CA HIS A 115 -4.21 -3.36 6.56
C HIS A 115 -3.42 -2.72 7.69
N PHE A 116 -3.53 -3.25 8.91
CA PHE A 116 -2.87 -2.74 10.10
C PHE A 116 -1.62 -3.56 10.48
N TYR A 117 -0.57 -2.85 10.90
CA TYR A 117 0.66 -3.45 11.42
C TYR A 117 1.33 -2.50 12.42
N ASP A 118 1.20 -2.79 13.71
CA ASP A 118 1.96 -2.13 14.77
C ASP A 118 3.40 -2.71 14.84
N PRO A 119 4.42 -1.95 14.40
CA PRO A 119 5.80 -2.41 14.38
C PRO A 119 6.40 -2.54 15.79
N LEU A 120 5.75 -1.96 16.81
CA LEU A 120 6.17 -2.06 18.21
C LEU A 120 5.46 -3.21 18.95
N SER A 121 4.35 -3.72 18.40
CA SER A 121 3.48 -4.70 19.05
C SER A 121 3.16 -4.30 20.49
N TRP A 122 2.82 -3.02 20.69
CA TRP A 122 2.80 -2.38 22.00
C TRP A 122 1.74 -2.97 22.93
N SER A 123 0.65 -3.46 22.34
CA SER A 123 -0.44 -4.19 23.00
C SER A 123 -0.22 -5.72 23.03
N GLY A 124 0.99 -6.19 22.70
CA GLY A 124 1.39 -7.61 22.72
C GLY A 124 1.25 -8.35 21.39
N VAL A 125 0.63 -7.73 20.38
CA VAL A 125 0.49 -8.25 19.01
C VAL A 125 0.65 -7.14 17.99
N ALA A 126 1.03 -7.50 16.76
CA ALA A 126 1.23 -6.54 15.67
C ALA A 126 -0.03 -6.26 14.85
N TYR A 127 -1.03 -7.14 14.87
CA TYR A 127 -2.26 -6.99 14.09
C TYR A 127 -3.35 -6.20 14.84
N LEU A 128 -4.38 -5.77 14.10
CA LEU A 128 -5.48 -4.98 14.63
C LEU A 128 -6.21 -5.72 15.77
N THR A 129 -6.28 -5.08 16.93
CA THR A 129 -6.98 -5.59 18.12
C THR A 129 -8.13 -4.73 18.56
N ASP A 130 -8.19 -3.46 18.14
CA ASP A 130 -9.17 -2.49 18.62
C ASP A 130 -10.42 -2.42 17.74
N GLN A 131 -10.81 -3.55 17.14
CA GLN A 131 -11.97 -3.65 16.27
C GLN A 131 -13.18 -2.97 16.92
N SER A 132 -13.51 -1.81 16.38
CA SER A 132 -14.73 -1.11 16.72
C SER A 132 -15.94 -1.99 16.37
N GLU A 133 -17.02 -1.84 17.14
CA GLU A 133 -18.31 -2.51 16.90
C GLU A 133 -18.88 -2.28 15.48
N ARG A 134 -18.28 -1.38 14.69
CA ARG A 134 -18.66 -1.02 13.32
C ARG A 134 -17.84 -1.70 12.21
N HIS A 135 -16.74 -2.41 12.51
CA HIS A 135 -16.03 -3.22 11.50
C HIS A 135 -16.79 -4.49 11.09
N GLY A 136 -17.93 -4.78 11.75
CA GLY A 136 -18.92 -5.76 11.29
C GLY A 136 -18.68 -7.18 11.77
N LEU A 137 -19.26 -8.14 11.03
CA LEU A 137 -19.30 -9.59 11.32
C LEU A 137 -18.00 -10.35 10.96
N TYR A 138 -16.94 -9.65 10.52
CA TYR A 138 -15.67 -10.28 10.21
C TYR A 138 -14.80 -10.36 11.45
N ASP A 139 -14.61 -11.59 11.95
CA ASP A 139 -13.66 -11.87 13.03
C ASP A 139 -12.26 -11.37 12.65
N SER A 140 -11.54 -10.81 13.62
CA SER A 140 -10.14 -10.40 13.44
C SER A 140 -9.34 -11.60 12.93
N PRO A 141 -8.73 -11.52 11.72
CA PRO A 141 -7.99 -12.63 11.13
C PRO A 141 -6.67 -12.94 11.87
N ALA A 142 -6.33 -12.17 12.92
CA ALA A 142 -5.09 -12.28 13.67
C ALA A 142 -3.85 -12.24 12.76
N ILE A 143 -3.91 -11.45 11.69
CA ILE A 143 -2.83 -11.27 10.72
C ILE A 143 -2.54 -9.79 10.50
N ASP A 144 -1.26 -9.43 10.52
CA ASP A 144 -0.80 -8.07 10.30
C ASP A 144 -0.54 -7.78 8.80
N ALA A 145 -0.58 -6.51 8.44
CA ALA A 145 -0.39 -6.03 7.07
C ALA A 145 0.91 -6.47 6.42
N ARG A 146 2.01 -6.49 7.18
CA ARG A 146 3.31 -6.95 6.66
C ARG A 146 3.23 -8.44 6.30
N THR A 147 2.67 -9.27 7.18
CA THR A 147 2.51 -10.71 6.91
C THR A 147 1.54 -10.94 5.75
N TRP A 148 0.38 -10.27 5.75
CA TRP A 148 -0.66 -10.41 4.72
C TRP A 148 -0.19 -9.92 3.35
N GLY A 149 0.52 -8.80 3.29
CA GLY A 149 1.08 -8.23 2.06
C GLY A 149 2.28 -8.98 1.51
N LEU A 150 3.11 -9.61 2.35
CA LEU A 150 4.34 -10.25 1.89
C LEU A 150 4.21 -11.75 1.59
N SER A 151 3.47 -12.51 2.39
CA SER A 151 3.60 -13.99 2.35
C SER A 151 2.37 -14.81 2.71
N SER A 152 1.29 -14.20 3.22
CA SER A 152 0.13 -14.96 3.67
C SER A 152 -0.54 -15.75 2.55
N SER A 153 -0.93 -16.98 2.85
CA SER A 153 -1.78 -17.80 1.97
C SER A 153 -3.21 -17.26 1.84
N ASP A 154 -3.65 -16.43 2.79
CA ASP A 154 -4.94 -15.72 2.75
C ASP A 154 -4.97 -14.61 1.69
N ASN A 155 -3.81 -14.19 1.19
CA ASN A 155 -3.70 -13.22 0.11
C ASN A 155 -3.11 -13.87 -1.17
N PRO A 156 -3.92 -14.14 -2.21
CA PRO A 156 -3.42 -14.75 -3.45
C PRO A 156 -2.57 -13.78 -4.30
N PHE A 157 -2.46 -12.51 -3.88
CA PHE A 157 -1.75 -11.42 -4.52
C PHE A 157 -0.70 -10.77 -3.58
N CYS A 158 -0.16 -11.52 -2.61
CA CYS A 158 0.97 -11.07 -1.81
C CYS A 158 2.30 -11.07 -2.58
N PHE A 159 3.34 -10.44 -2.01
CA PHE A 159 4.63 -10.24 -2.68
C PHE A 159 5.31 -11.56 -3.06
N PHE A 160 5.22 -12.59 -2.21
CA PHE A 160 5.69 -13.93 -2.56
C PHE A 160 5.00 -14.49 -3.81
N GLN A 161 3.69 -14.28 -3.95
CA GLN A 161 2.95 -14.68 -5.15
C GLN A 161 3.36 -13.85 -6.37
N ALA A 162 3.74 -12.58 -6.19
CA ALA A 162 4.31 -11.74 -7.24
C ALA A 162 5.60 -12.36 -7.80
N LEU A 163 6.58 -12.64 -6.92
CA LEU A 163 7.86 -13.25 -7.29
C LEU A 163 7.66 -14.64 -7.93
N SER A 164 6.81 -15.47 -7.32
CA SER A 164 6.51 -16.82 -7.80
C SER A 164 5.86 -16.81 -9.18
N ALA A 165 4.92 -15.90 -9.44
CA ALA A 165 4.30 -15.77 -10.75
C ALA A 165 5.29 -15.21 -11.78
N TYR A 166 6.15 -14.26 -11.41
CA TYR A 166 7.19 -13.75 -12.30
C TYR A 166 8.19 -14.84 -12.68
N LYS A 167 8.64 -15.65 -11.72
CA LYS A 167 9.45 -16.85 -11.96
C LYS A 167 8.78 -17.79 -12.96
N ARG A 168 7.51 -18.17 -12.72
CA ARG A 168 6.78 -19.06 -13.64
C ARG A 168 6.68 -18.50 -15.05
N ALA A 169 6.53 -17.18 -15.20
CA ALA A 169 6.53 -16.55 -16.52
C ALA A 169 7.88 -16.67 -17.24
N LEU A 170 8.99 -16.54 -16.49
CA LEU A 170 10.33 -16.65 -17.06
C LEU A 170 10.73 -18.10 -17.39
N GLU A 171 10.11 -19.08 -16.74
CA GLU A 171 10.42 -20.51 -16.89
C GLU A 171 9.41 -21.26 -17.78
N VAL A 172 8.59 -20.53 -18.55
CA VAL A 172 7.69 -21.17 -19.50
C VAL A 172 8.51 -21.89 -20.56
N ARG A 173 8.31 -23.21 -20.63
CA ARG A 173 8.98 -24.14 -21.53
C ARG A 173 8.08 -24.52 -22.70
N ASP A 174 8.50 -24.15 -23.91
CA ASP A 174 7.74 -24.38 -25.14
C ASP A 174 7.67 -25.87 -25.54
N ASP A 175 8.56 -26.71 -24.97
CA ASP A 175 8.63 -28.15 -25.23
C ASP A 175 7.71 -28.99 -24.32
N LEU A 176 7.12 -28.39 -23.28
CA LEU A 176 6.21 -29.06 -22.36
C LEU A 176 4.74 -28.74 -22.67
N PRO A 177 3.78 -29.64 -22.38
CA PRO A 177 2.37 -29.33 -22.53
C PRO A 177 1.95 -28.22 -21.57
N ILE A 178 1.05 -27.36 -22.04
CA ILE A 178 0.52 -26.24 -21.26
C ILE A 178 -0.36 -26.80 -20.12
N PRO A 179 -0.18 -26.34 -18.87
CA PRO A 179 -0.97 -26.83 -17.76
C PRO A 179 -2.46 -26.48 -17.93
N PRO A 180 -3.37 -27.31 -17.38
CA PRO A 180 -4.77 -26.94 -17.31
C PRO A 180 -4.93 -25.66 -16.47
N ALA A 181 -5.99 -24.92 -16.77
CA ALA A 181 -6.27 -23.56 -16.33
C ALA A 181 -5.73 -23.15 -14.94
N LEU A 182 -5.31 -21.89 -14.85
CA LEU A 182 -4.88 -21.28 -13.60
C LEU A 182 -6.10 -21.06 -12.69
N SER A 183 -6.44 -22.04 -11.87
CA SER A 183 -7.45 -21.91 -10.82
C SER A 183 -6.80 -21.94 -9.44
N SER A 184 -7.24 -21.06 -8.55
CA SER A 184 -6.87 -21.05 -7.14
C SER A 184 -8.15 -20.96 -6.32
N PRO A 185 -8.28 -21.71 -5.20
CA PRO A 185 -9.52 -21.81 -4.43
C PRO A 185 -9.95 -20.50 -3.75
N HIS A 186 -9.17 -19.43 -3.90
CA HIS A 186 -9.47 -18.13 -3.35
C HIS A 186 -10.49 -17.35 -4.20
N PHE A 187 -11.42 -16.64 -3.55
CA PHE A 187 -12.49 -15.90 -4.23
C PHE A 187 -11.95 -14.85 -5.23
N LYS A 188 -10.84 -14.14 -4.89
CA LYS A 188 -10.16 -13.19 -5.80
C LYS A 188 -9.56 -13.83 -7.07
N THR A 189 -9.42 -15.16 -7.12
CA THR A 189 -8.84 -15.93 -8.22
C THR A 189 -9.75 -17.05 -8.72
N SER A 190 -11.06 -16.94 -8.44
CA SER A 190 -12.04 -17.97 -8.78
C SER A 190 -12.34 -18.08 -10.28
N LEU A 191 -11.95 -17.07 -11.06
CA LEU A 191 -12.06 -17.07 -12.52
C LEU A 191 -11.11 -18.10 -13.15
N ASN A 192 -11.67 -19.00 -13.95
CA ASN A 192 -10.91 -20.05 -14.63
C ASN A 192 -10.34 -19.53 -15.96
N LEU A 193 -9.06 -19.11 -15.98
CA LEU A 193 -8.38 -18.68 -17.21
C LEU A 193 -7.58 -19.84 -17.81
N VAL A 194 -8.02 -20.30 -18.98
CA VAL A 194 -7.32 -21.31 -19.79
C VAL A 194 -6.34 -20.58 -20.74
N PRO A 195 -5.03 -20.87 -20.67
CA PRO A 195 -4.06 -20.36 -21.64
C PRO A 195 -4.32 -20.94 -23.04
N SER A 196 -4.24 -20.10 -24.09
CA SER A 196 -4.35 -20.56 -25.48
C SER A 196 -3.07 -21.22 -26.01
N ASP A 197 -1.93 -20.73 -25.56
CA ASP A 197 -0.58 -21.11 -25.97
C ASP A 197 0.43 -20.76 -24.86
N HIS A 198 1.71 -21.10 -25.06
CA HIS A 198 2.79 -20.80 -24.10
C HIS A 198 3.01 -19.30 -23.89
N ASP A 199 2.80 -18.47 -24.92
CA ASP A 199 2.92 -17.01 -24.81
C ASP A 199 1.80 -16.44 -23.95
N ASP A 200 0.56 -16.91 -24.10
CA ASP A 200 -0.56 -16.54 -23.25
C ASP A 200 -0.35 -17.05 -21.82
N TYR A 201 0.16 -18.27 -21.64
CA TYR A 201 0.52 -18.78 -20.31
C TYR A 201 1.57 -17.90 -19.62
N ARG A 202 2.58 -17.44 -20.37
CA ARG A 202 3.57 -16.46 -19.90
C ARG A 202 2.91 -15.14 -19.52
N ASN A 203 2.02 -14.62 -20.37
CA ASN A 203 1.32 -13.35 -20.13
C ASN A 203 0.38 -13.41 -18.91
N LEU A 204 -0.32 -14.52 -18.70
CA LEU A 204 -1.18 -14.75 -17.52
C LEU A 204 -0.38 -14.77 -16.22
N ASN A 205 0.81 -15.37 -16.24
CA ASN A 205 1.71 -15.33 -15.08
C ASN A 205 2.28 -13.92 -14.85
N LEU A 206 2.64 -13.19 -15.92
CA LEU A 206 3.10 -11.80 -15.79
C LEU A 206 2.01 -10.85 -15.26
N SER A 207 0.77 -10.95 -15.74
CA SER A 207 -0.33 -10.12 -15.23
C SER A 207 -0.60 -10.41 -13.75
N ARG A 208 -0.57 -11.69 -13.34
CA ARG A 208 -0.65 -12.07 -11.93
C ARG A 208 0.50 -11.51 -11.10
N ALA A 209 1.72 -11.56 -11.62
CA ALA A 209 2.90 -11.03 -10.95
C ALA A 209 2.79 -9.51 -10.73
N TYR A 210 2.43 -8.77 -11.77
CA TYR A 210 2.31 -7.31 -11.72
C TYR A 210 1.13 -6.84 -10.87
N ARG A 211 0.00 -7.55 -10.92
CA ARG A 211 -1.12 -7.30 -10.00
C ARG A 211 -0.69 -7.49 -8.54
N ALA A 212 -0.06 -8.63 -8.24
CA ALA A 212 0.41 -8.94 -6.89
C ALA A 212 1.47 -7.95 -6.39
N LEU A 213 2.37 -7.49 -7.26
CA LEU A 213 3.30 -6.41 -6.95
C LEU A 213 2.55 -5.13 -6.59
N GLY A 214 1.56 -4.74 -7.39
CA GLY A 214 0.73 -3.55 -7.13
C GLY A 214 -0.05 -3.62 -5.81
N GLU A 215 -0.67 -4.77 -5.50
CA GLU A 215 -1.37 -4.99 -4.22
C GLU A 215 -0.37 -5.01 -3.04
N SER A 216 0.86 -5.50 -3.24
CA SER A 216 1.90 -5.45 -2.20
C SER A 216 2.44 -4.03 -1.96
N MET A 217 2.53 -3.22 -3.02
CA MET A 217 2.89 -1.79 -2.92
C MET A 217 1.82 -1.00 -2.17
N HIS A 218 0.53 -1.33 -2.34
CA HIS A 218 -0.54 -0.77 -1.52
C HIS A 218 -0.28 -1.03 -0.02
N MET A 219 -0.03 -2.28 0.35
CA MET A 219 0.26 -2.66 1.74
C MET A 219 1.49 -1.94 2.32
N LEU A 220 2.50 -1.65 1.49
CA LEU A 220 3.65 -0.86 1.92
C LEU A 220 3.30 0.63 2.05
N GLY A 221 2.45 1.15 1.16
CA GLY A 221 1.90 2.51 1.25
C GLY A 221 1.13 2.74 2.55
N ASP A 222 0.36 1.76 3.00
CA ASP A 222 -0.33 1.79 4.29
C ASP A 222 0.60 1.93 5.49
N MET A 223 1.85 1.45 5.38
CA MET A 223 2.85 1.64 6.44
C MET A 223 3.25 3.11 6.60
N THR A 224 2.80 3.99 5.71
CA THR A 224 2.92 5.44 5.86
C THR A 224 1.66 6.12 6.40
N GLN A 225 0.60 5.37 6.65
CA GLN A 225 -0.63 5.85 7.26
C GLN A 225 -0.52 5.65 8.80
N PRO A 226 -0.58 6.72 9.62
CA PRO A 226 -0.35 6.62 11.06
C PRO A 226 -1.25 5.62 11.83
N ALA A 227 -2.50 5.49 11.43
CA ALA A 227 -3.48 4.61 12.06
C ALA A 227 -3.30 3.15 11.71
N HIS A 228 -2.94 2.85 10.46
CA HIS A 228 -2.54 1.52 10.03
C HIS A 228 -1.37 1.00 10.86
N VAL A 229 -0.40 1.87 11.17
CA VAL A 229 0.78 1.47 11.95
C VAL A 229 0.60 1.55 13.46
N ARG A 230 -0.56 1.99 13.94
CA ARG A 230 -0.88 2.09 15.37
C ARG A 230 -2.08 1.24 15.78
N ASN A 231 -2.56 0.37 14.89
CA ASN A 231 -3.74 -0.47 15.11
C ASN A 231 -4.93 0.36 15.59
N ASP A 232 -5.17 1.51 14.96
CA ASP A 232 -6.32 2.37 15.25
C ASP A 232 -7.38 2.16 14.17
N SER A 233 -8.42 1.38 14.45
CA SER A 233 -9.39 0.98 13.43
C SER A 233 -10.25 2.11 12.85
N HIS A 234 -10.49 3.20 13.61
CA HIS A 234 -11.37 4.35 13.30
C HIS A 234 -12.37 4.20 12.11
N PRO A 235 -13.34 3.26 12.16
CA PRO A 235 -14.21 2.89 11.03
C PRO A 235 -15.04 4.02 10.41
N ALA A 236 -15.18 5.12 11.14
CA ALA A 236 -16.17 6.14 10.86
C ALA A 236 -15.57 7.45 10.32
N ASP A 237 -14.29 7.72 10.58
CA ASP A 237 -13.58 8.93 10.12
C ASP A 237 -12.07 8.82 10.39
N GLU A 238 -11.24 8.64 9.36
CA GLU A 238 -9.79 8.82 9.43
C GLU A 238 -9.39 10.16 8.78
N PRO A 239 -8.95 11.15 9.56
CA PRO A 239 -8.76 12.50 9.06
C PRO A 239 -7.73 12.70 7.95
N ILE A 240 -6.64 11.93 7.96
CA ILE A 240 -5.50 12.11 7.04
C ILE A 240 -5.81 11.46 5.69
N GLU A 241 -6.39 10.27 5.75
CA GLU A 241 -6.77 9.40 4.65
C GLU A 241 -7.99 9.91 3.89
N ALA A 242 -9.03 10.37 4.60
CA ALA A 242 -10.19 10.98 3.97
C ALA A 242 -9.86 12.30 3.25
N ALA A 243 -8.80 12.99 3.66
CA ALA A 243 -8.41 14.29 3.15
C ALA A 243 -7.10 14.28 2.34
N THR A 244 -6.62 13.10 1.94
CA THR A 244 -5.52 12.99 0.98
C THR A 244 -5.99 12.50 -0.38
N PHE A 245 -5.56 13.22 -1.41
CA PHE A 245 -5.96 13.04 -2.79
C PHE A 245 -4.75 12.89 -3.71
N SER A 246 -4.98 12.43 -4.94
CA SER A 246 -3.93 12.24 -5.95
C SER A 246 -3.08 13.49 -6.22
N ASP A 247 -3.64 14.70 -6.07
CA ASP A 247 -2.87 15.95 -6.23
C ASP A 247 -1.80 16.14 -5.15
N HIS A 248 -2.07 15.72 -3.92
CA HIS A 248 -1.06 15.74 -2.86
C HIS A 248 0.10 14.79 -3.20
N VAL A 249 -0.21 13.61 -3.76
CA VAL A 249 0.81 12.64 -4.20
C VAL A 249 1.64 13.21 -5.35
N ARG A 250 1.01 13.84 -6.34
CA ARG A 250 1.71 14.50 -7.46
C ARG A 250 2.64 15.61 -6.97
N LYS A 251 2.18 16.42 -6.01
CA LYS A 251 3.00 17.48 -5.38
C LYS A 251 4.16 16.89 -4.58
N ALA A 252 3.93 15.82 -3.82
CA ALA A 252 4.97 15.13 -3.07
C ALA A 252 6.03 14.50 -3.98
N SER A 253 5.63 13.98 -5.15
CA SER A 253 6.54 13.45 -6.17
C SER A 253 7.39 14.53 -6.84
N SER A 254 6.82 15.71 -7.11
CA SER A 254 7.54 16.79 -7.81
C SER A 254 8.58 17.52 -6.94
N ALA A 255 8.39 17.53 -5.62
CA ALA A 255 9.33 18.10 -4.66
C ALA A 255 9.48 17.18 -3.44
N PRO A 256 10.16 16.02 -3.58
CA PRO A 256 10.18 15.00 -2.55
C PRO A 256 10.98 15.48 -1.34
N PHE A 257 10.36 15.36 -0.16
CA PHE A 257 11.01 15.55 1.13
C PHE A 257 11.03 14.21 1.88
N VAL A 258 12.23 13.70 2.16
CA VAL A 258 12.42 12.45 2.92
C VAL A 258 13.25 12.76 4.16
N ASP A 259 12.66 12.59 5.34
CA ASP A 259 13.30 12.85 6.63
C ASP A 259 14.54 11.95 6.86
N SER A 260 15.58 12.51 7.47
CA SER A 260 16.86 11.84 7.73
C SER A 260 16.74 10.60 8.62
N ARG A 261 15.68 10.48 9.42
CA ARG A 261 15.42 9.29 10.27
C ARG A 261 15.02 8.08 9.45
N VAL A 262 14.36 8.26 8.30
CA VAL A 262 13.90 7.15 7.44
C VAL A 262 14.74 7.00 6.18
N ARG A 263 15.37 8.07 5.68
CA ARG A 263 16.20 8.07 4.48
C ARG A 263 17.24 6.95 4.40
N PRO A 264 17.98 6.59 5.47
CA PRO A 264 18.97 5.50 5.42
C PRO A 264 18.40 4.15 4.99
N PHE A 265 17.09 3.94 5.16
CA PHE A 265 16.39 2.70 4.84
C PHE A 265 15.69 2.73 3.47
N LEU A 266 15.86 3.81 2.70
CA LEU A 266 15.22 4.01 1.40
C LEU A 266 16.28 4.20 0.32
N ALA A 267 16.59 3.15 -0.44
CA ALA A 267 17.61 3.14 -1.50
C ALA A 267 17.35 4.18 -2.57
N SER A 268 16.10 4.32 -3.02
CA SER A 268 15.70 5.33 -4.02
C SER A 268 15.85 6.78 -3.53
N ALA A 269 16.00 6.99 -2.20
CA ALA A 269 16.28 8.28 -1.57
C ALA A 269 17.76 8.44 -1.16
N GLY A 270 18.65 7.54 -1.60
CA GLY A 270 20.08 7.55 -1.27
C GLY A 270 20.48 6.73 -0.04
N GLY A 271 19.56 5.96 0.52
CA GLY A 271 19.82 4.98 1.58
C GLY A 271 20.30 3.63 1.05
N THR A 272 20.12 2.58 1.86
CA THR A 272 20.47 1.20 1.52
C THR A 272 19.21 0.39 1.23
N LEU A 273 19.26 -0.49 0.21
CA LEU A 273 18.16 -1.37 -0.14
C LEU A 273 17.93 -2.40 0.99
N GLN A 274 16.71 -2.40 1.53
CA GLN A 274 16.32 -3.30 2.62
C GLN A 274 15.69 -4.58 2.08
N ALA A 275 15.72 -5.67 2.87
CA ALA A 275 14.86 -6.81 2.58
C ALA A 275 13.37 -6.41 2.75
N PRO A 276 12.40 -7.04 2.04
CA PRO A 276 11.00 -6.60 2.05
C PRO A 276 10.39 -6.46 3.45
N ALA A 277 10.57 -7.45 4.32
CA ALA A 277 10.03 -7.39 5.69
C ALA A 277 10.65 -6.28 6.55
N GLU A 278 11.93 -5.97 6.30
CA GLU A 278 12.63 -4.90 7.00
C GLU A 278 12.23 -3.52 6.47
N LEU A 279 12.01 -3.39 5.15
CA LEU A 279 11.46 -2.18 4.54
C LEU A 279 10.10 -1.81 5.16
N PHE A 280 9.16 -2.77 5.22
CA PHE A 280 7.88 -2.60 5.90
C PHE A 280 8.05 -2.16 7.35
N ARG A 281 8.94 -2.84 8.09
CA ARG A 281 9.18 -2.54 9.51
C ARG A 281 9.74 -1.13 9.73
N GLN A 282 10.72 -0.70 8.93
CA GLN A 282 11.39 0.58 9.10
C GLN A 282 10.48 1.75 8.75
N VAL A 283 9.73 1.62 7.64
CA VAL A 283 8.73 2.63 7.25
C VAL A 283 7.64 2.74 8.31
N ALA A 284 7.07 1.60 8.74
CA ALA A 284 6.04 1.60 9.77
C ALA A 284 6.54 2.17 11.10
N ALA A 285 7.75 1.79 11.52
CA ALA A 285 8.33 2.25 12.77
C ALA A 285 8.56 3.76 12.77
N PHE A 286 9.07 4.32 11.67
CA PHE A 286 9.21 5.77 11.52
C PHE A 286 7.86 6.46 11.74
N VAL A 287 6.82 6.07 10.99
CA VAL A 287 5.50 6.71 11.09
C VAL A 287 4.87 6.52 12.45
N ASN A 288 4.91 5.30 13.00
CA ASN A 288 4.41 4.98 14.33
C ASN A 288 5.04 5.88 15.38
N MET A 289 6.36 6.08 15.35
CA MET A 289 7.07 6.88 16.35
C MET A 289 6.86 8.39 16.20
N THR A 290 6.55 8.89 14.99
CA THR A 290 6.52 10.34 14.72
C THR A 290 5.13 10.94 14.61
N PHE A 291 4.08 10.18 14.30
CA PHE A 291 2.73 10.70 14.09
C PHE A 291 1.72 10.19 15.11
N TYR A 292 0.72 11.02 15.45
CA TYR A 292 -0.45 10.59 16.21
C TYR A 292 -1.55 10.08 15.29
N THR A 293 -2.49 9.36 15.89
CA THR A 293 -3.79 9.05 15.27
C THR A 293 -4.90 9.52 16.20
N LEU A 294 -6.13 9.58 15.70
CA LEU A 294 -7.24 10.17 16.42
C LEU A 294 -7.50 9.49 17.77
N ASP A 295 -7.43 8.16 17.83
CA ASP A 295 -7.74 7.41 19.05
C ASP A 295 -6.51 7.04 19.88
N THR A 296 -5.29 7.25 19.38
CA THR A 296 -4.05 6.86 20.06
C THR A 296 -3.27 8.02 20.68
N ILE A 297 -3.82 9.24 20.69
CA ILE A 297 -3.19 10.39 21.34
C ILE A 297 -2.95 10.07 22.82
N TYR A 298 -1.69 10.08 23.22
CA TYR A 298 -1.23 9.79 24.56
C TYR A 298 -0.13 10.77 24.95
N ASP A 299 -0.19 11.25 26.19
CA ASP A 299 0.87 12.07 26.78
C ASP A 299 1.02 11.73 28.26
N GLN A 300 2.21 11.27 28.63
CA GLN A 300 2.50 10.81 29.98
C GLN A 300 2.49 11.97 30.99
N GLU A 301 3.11 13.09 30.64
CA GLU A 301 3.30 14.23 31.54
C GLU A 301 1.99 14.94 31.86
N SER A 302 1.14 15.14 30.85
CA SER A 302 -0.18 15.77 30.99
C SER A 302 -1.27 14.80 31.41
N GLY A 303 -0.97 13.49 31.55
CA GLY A 303 -1.93 12.45 31.93
C GLY A 303 -3.01 12.18 30.88
N VAL A 304 -2.72 12.45 29.60
CA VAL A 304 -3.67 12.26 28.49
C VAL A 304 -3.64 10.78 28.10
N LEU A 305 -4.81 10.14 28.13
CA LEU A 305 -4.97 8.73 27.79
C LEU A 305 -5.57 8.55 26.38
N PRO A 306 -5.26 7.44 25.68
CA PRO A 306 -5.86 7.10 24.39
C PRO A 306 -7.39 6.99 24.45
N ASN A 307 -8.07 7.43 23.40
CA ASN A 307 -9.54 7.36 23.32
C ASN A 307 -10.05 5.93 23.15
N ASN A 308 -9.27 5.06 22.49
CA ASN A 308 -9.59 3.63 22.35
C ASN A 308 -9.32 2.83 23.63
N ARG A 309 -8.80 3.46 24.70
CA ARG A 309 -8.47 2.85 26.00
C ARG A 309 -7.40 1.76 25.93
N GLN A 310 -6.67 1.68 24.82
CA GLN A 310 -5.49 0.83 24.73
C GLN A 310 -4.30 1.45 25.46
N LYS A 311 -3.20 0.71 25.52
CA LYS A 311 -1.94 1.19 26.07
C LYS A 311 -1.40 2.34 25.20
N GLY A 312 -1.10 3.48 25.81
CA GLY A 312 -0.60 4.65 25.08
C GLY A 312 0.79 4.45 24.51
N TYR A 313 0.99 4.81 23.24
CA TYR A 313 2.30 4.73 22.57
C TYR A 313 3.30 5.72 23.19
N PRO A 314 4.55 5.32 23.43
CA PRO A 314 5.52 6.15 24.16
C PRO A 314 6.00 7.39 23.38
N SER A 315 5.75 7.46 22.08
CA SER A 315 6.13 8.56 21.20
C SER A 315 5.04 8.76 20.13
N PRO A 316 4.83 9.97 19.60
CA PRO A 316 5.37 11.23 20.10
C PRO A 316 4.73 11.64 21.44
N GLN A 317 5.41 12.49 22.21
CA GLN A 317 4.89 13.13 23.43
C GLN A 317 4.77 14.64 23.21
N LEU A 318 3.88 15.32 23.93
CA LEU A 318 3.59 16.74 23.69
C LEU A 318 4.80 17.64 23.94
N LYS A 319 5.65 17.26 24.90
CA LYS A 319 6.89 17.97 25.23
C LYS A 319 7.90 18.02 24.08
N ASP A 320 7.79 17.09 23.13
CA ASP A 320 8.69 16.96 21.98
C ASP A 320 8.18 17.70 20.73
N LEU A 321 7.06 18.44 20.86
CA LEU A 321 6.41 19.14 19.76
C LEU A 321 6.52 20.65 19.92
N GLU A 322 6.59 21.36 18.79
CA GLU A 322 6.44 22.81 18.79
C GLU A 322 4.99 23.20 19.00
N VAL A 323 4.76 24.16 19.89
CA VAL A 323 3.41 24.64 20.22
C VAL A 323 3.21 26.05 19.69
N GLU A 324 2.11 26.24 18.96
CA GLU A 324 1.65 27.55 18.53
C GLU A 324 0.25 27.81 19.06
N LYS A 325 0.05 29.02 19.60
CA LYS A 325 -1.26 29.50 20.02
C LYS A 325 -1.92 30.20 18.85
N LYS A 326 -3.02 29.64 18.34
CA LYS A 326 -3.80 30.23 17.25
C LYS A 326 -5.15 30.68 17.78
N LYS A 327 -5.56 31.89 17.42
CA LYS A 327 -6.96 32.30 17.60
C LYS A 327 -7.77 31.76 16.43
N ILE A 328 -8.84 31.03 16.74
CA ILE A 328 -9.78 30.53 15.75
C ILE A 328 -11.18 31.05 16.02
N PRO A 329 -12.00 31.27 14.98
CA PRO A 329 -13.39 31.69 15.15
C PRO A 329 -14.14 30.66 16.00
N GLY A 330 -14.79 31.11 17.08
CA GLY A 330 -15.72 30.32 17.89
C GLY A 330 -17.18 30.74 17.67
N PHE A 331 -18.14 30.01 18.26
CA PHE A 331 -19.59 30.24 18.00
C PHE A 331 -20.07 31.63 18.35
N LEU A 332 -19.51 32.17 19.42
CA LEU A 332 -19.90 33.47 19.98
C LEU A 332 -18.70 34.42 20.07
N THR A 333 -17.49 33.88 20.21
CA THR A 333 -16.24 34.62 20.39
C THR A 333 -15.09 33.85 19.77
N GLU A 334 -14.01 34.54 19.40
CA GLU A 334 -12.73 33.86 19.12
C GLU A 334 -12.29 33.02 20.32
N ARG A 335 -11.61 31.91 20.03
CA ARG A 335 -11.00 31.05 21.03
C ARG A 335 -9.54 30.82 20.69
N GLU A 336 -8.69 30.85 21.70
CA GLU A 336 -7.30 30.45 21.57
C GLU A 336 -7.21 28.92 21.68
N VAL A 337 -6.54 28.30 20.72
CA VAL A 337 -6.19 26.88 20.73
C VAL A 337 -4.69 26.71 20.63
N ARG A 338 -4.16 25.68 21.30
CA ARG A 338 -2.81 25.20 21.03
C ARG A 338 -2.85 24.24 19.85
N ARG A 339 -1.96 24.48 18.90
CA ARG A 339 -1.67 23.58 17.79
C ARG A 339 -0.24 23.07 17.96
N PHE A 340 -0.08 21.77 17.81
CA PHE A 340 1.17 21.09 18.02
C PHE A 340 1.74 20.63 16.69
N TYR A 341 3.04 20.81 16.52
CA TYR A 341 3.74 20.55 15.28
C TYR A 341 4.95 19.65 15.50
N GLY A 342 5.10 18.66 14.62
CA GLY A 342 6.28 17.83 14.54
C GLY A 342 7.33 18.48 13.66
N ILE A 343 8.60 18.26 14.01
CA ILE A 343 9.76 18.80 13.28
C ILE A 343 10.51 17.67 12.59
N PHE A 344 10.75 17.86 11.31
CA PHE A 344 11.30 16.88 10.37
C PHE A 344 12.38 17.55 9.52
N ASP A 345 13.67 17.44 9.90
CA ASP A 345 14.80 18.11 9.24
C ASP A 345 14.52 19.59 8.85
N GLY A 346 13.90 20.36 9.75
CA GLY A 346 13.55 21.76 9.54
C GLY A 346 12.21 21.99 8.82
N LYS A 347 11.52 20.94 8.38
CA LYS A 347 10.14 20.99 7.93
C LYS A 347 9.19 20.77 9.10
N ARG A 348 8.14 21.59 9.17
CA ARG A 348 7.16 21.61 10.25
C ARG A 348 5.83 21.06 9.74
N ALA A 349 5.29 20.03 10.40
CA ALA A 349 4.02 19.42 10.04
C ALA A 349 3.00 19.51 11.20
N PRO A 350 1.75 19.90 10.94
CA PRO A 350 0.73 19.98 11.99
C PRO A 350 0.30 18.58 12.43
N MET A 351 0.32 18.31 13.73
CA MET A 351 0.11 16.96 14.27
C MET A 351 -1.26 16.83 14.94
N ILE A 352 -1.52 17.67 15.94
CA ILE A 352 -2.75 17.67 16.74
C ILE A 352 -3.11 19.12 17.14
N GLN A 353 -4.34 19.33 17.58
CA GLN A 353 -4.83 20.60 18.10
C GLN A 353 -5.74 20.37 19.32
N ASP A 354 -5.79 21.35 20.24
CA ASP A 354 -6.79 21.38 21.31
C ASP A 354 -8.22 21.21 20.73
N ARG A 355 -9.00 20.33 21.35
CA ARG A 355 -10.41 20.09 21.01
C ARG A 355 -11.29 21.10 21.75
N LEU A 356 -11.88 22.03 21.00
CA LEU A 356 -12.70 23.11 21.59
C LEU A 356 -14.11 22.69 22.01
N SER A 357 -14.72 21.73 21.31
CA SER A 357 -16.01 21.14 21.68
C SER A 357 -16.27 19.86 20.88
N PHE A 358 -17.37 19.17 21.19
CA PHE A 358 -17.88 18.02 20.43
C PHE A 358 -18.62 18.40 19.13
N HIS A 359 -18.87 19.69 18.90
CA HIS A 359 -19.69 20.21 17.81
C HIS A 359 -19.00 21.32 16.98
N TRP A 360 -17.73 21.65 17.26
CA TRP A 360 -17.10 22.80 16.63
C TRP A 360 -16.44 22.45 15.28
N PHE A 361 -16.89 23.19 14.26
CA PHE A 361 -16.34 23.24 12.91
C PHE A 361 -15.41 24.45 12.87
N ASP A 362 -14.13 24.24 12.61
CA ASP A 362 -13.26 25.35 12.22
C ASP A 362 -13.59 25.65 10.74
N PRO A 363 -14.18 26.81 10.40
CA PRO A 363 -14.61 27.11 9.04
C PRO A 363 -13.44 27.17 8.05
N GLU A 364 -12.21 27.37 8.52
CA GLU A 364 -10.99 27.34 7.70
C GLU A 364 -10.49 25.90 7.44
N GLN A 365 -11.03 24.90 8.14
CA GLN A 365 -10.51 23.52 8.18
C GLN A 365 -11.59 22.44 8.03
N SER A 366 -12.84 22.84 7.83
CA SER A 366 -13.96 21.95 7.59
C SER A 366 -14.22 21.85 6.10
N PHE A 367 -14.28 20.64 5.55
CA PHE A 367 -14.74 20.44 4.18
C PHE A 367 -16.19 20.94 4.09
N VAL A 368 -16.41 21.96 3.26
CA VAL A 368 -17.71 22.60 3.10
C VAL A 368 -18.67 21.61 2.42
N SER A 369 -19.79 21.31 3.08
CA SER A 369 -21.06 20.76 2.54
C SER A 369 -21.07 19.49 1.66
N ASP A 370 -19.99 18.74 1.51
CA ASP A 370 -19.96 17.52 0.70
C ASP A 370 -20.08 16.22 1.52
N PHE A 371 -20.17 15.06 0.85
CA PHE A 371 -20.35 13.73 1.46
C PHE A 371 -19.31 13.40 2.55
N GLU A 372 -18.07 13.87 2.39
CA GLU A 372 -17.00 13.71 3.39
C GLU A 372 -17.26 14.53 4.67
N GLY A 373 -17.81 15.74 4.54
CA GLY A 373 -18.26 16.53 5.70
C GLY A 373 -19.45 15.91 6.43
N PHE A 374 -20.20 15.01 5.80
CA PHE A 374 -21.23 14.20 6.45
C PHE A 374 -20.62 12.99 7.19
N LYS A 375 -19.61 12.31 6.62
CA LYS A 375 -18.87 11.23 7.30
C LYS A 375 -18.17 11.73 8.55
N GLU A 376 -17.48 12.86 8.47
CA GLU A 376 -16.83 13.51 9.62
C GLU A 376 -17.83 13.74 10.77
N LYS A 377 -19.01 14.29 10.46
CA LYS A 377 -20.08 14.51 11.45
C LYS A 377 -20.60 13.20 12.05
N ALA A 378 -20.71 12.16 11.23
CA ALA A 378 -21.20 10.85 11.65
C ALA A 378 -20.19 10.07 12.50
N GLY A 379 -18.90 10.13 12.18
CA GLY A 379 -17.81 9.58 12.99
C GLY A 379 -17.67 10.29 14.33
N ARG A 380 -17.76 11.62 14.34
CA ARG A 380 -17.78 12.40 15.59
C ARG A 380 -18.99 12.08 16.46
N ALA A 381 -20.18 11.95 15.89
CA ALA A 381 -21.38 11.55 16.65
C ALA A 381 -21.23 10.16 17.28
N ALA A 382 -20.55 9.23 16.60
CA ALA A 382 -20.21 7.92 17.14
C ALA A 382 -19.24 8.00 18.33
N ALA A 383 -18.16 8.76 18.18
CA ALA A 383 -17.15 8.93 19.22
C ALA A 383 -17.75 9.59 20.47
N VAL A 384 -18.68 10.54 20.31
CA VAL A 384 -19.48 11.11 21.41
C VAL A 384 -20.28 10.02 22.12
N ALA A 385 -21.05 9.23 21.36
CA ALA A 385 -21.90 8.18 21.92
C ALA A 385 -21.10 7.13 22.70
N LEU A 386 -19.87 6.83 22.26
CA LEU A 386 -18.96 5.88 22.88
C LEU A 386 -18.07 6.49 24.00
N ARG A 387 -18.23 7.79 24.30
CA ARG A 387 -17.38 8.54 25.25
C ARG A 387 -15.88 8.43 24.94
N ARG A 388 -15.52 8.45 23.64
CA ARG A 388 -14.16 8.36 23.13
C ARG A 388 -13.59 9.73 22.72
N LEU A 389 -14.00 10.81 23.40
CA LEU A 389 -13.54 12.16 23.06
C LEU A 389 -12.49 12.65 24.05
N GLY A 390 -11.24 12.63 23.60
CA GLY A 390 -10.11 13.20 24.31
C GLY A 390 -9.96 14.72 24.12
N PRO A 391 -9.02 15.34 24.85
CA PRO A 391 -8.80 16.78 24.83
C PRO A 391 -8.17 17.31 23.52
N PHE A 392 -7.70 16.42 22.65
CA PHE A 392 -7.08 16.76 21.36
C PHE A 392 -7.82 16.13 20.18
N GLN A 393 -7.53 16.64 19.00
CA GLN A 393 -8.02 16.14 17.71
C GLN A 393 -6.97 16.29 16.61
N ILE A 394 -7.14 15.55 15.52
CA ILE A 394 -6.41 15.70 14.27
C ILE A 394 -7.39 16.22 13.22
N PRO A 395 -7.37 17.52 12.89
CA PRO A 395 -8.22 18.07 11.82
C PRO A 395 -7.84 17.50 10.46
N HIS A 396 -8.83 17.27 9.60
CA HIS A 396 -8.60 16.79 8.23
C HIS A 396 -7.69 17.73 7.42
N ALA A 397 -7.76 19.04 7.67
CA ALA A 397 -6.88 20.01 7.03
C ALA A 397 -5.37 19.79 7.30
N PHE A 398 -5.02 18.94 8.28
CA PHE A 398 -3.63 18.60 8.55
C PHE A 398 -3.09 17.56 7.55
N ALA A 399 -3.97 16.86 6.84
CA ALA A 399 -3.62 15.82 5.87
C ALA A 399 -2.60 16.29 4.83
N ALA A 400 -2.78 17.49 4.25
CA ALA A 400 -1.83 18.03 3.27
C ALA A 400 -0.44 18.26 3.89
N GLY A 401 -0.38 18.82 5.10
CA GLY A 401 0.89 19.10 5.80
C GLY A 401 1.61 17.83 6.28
N GLN A 402 0.86 16.82 6.71
CA GLN A 402 1.43 15.51 7.08
C GLN A 402 1.81 14.69 5.85
N GLY A 403 0.99 14.71 4.80
CA GLY A 403 1.22 14.06 3.52
C GLY A 403 2.50 14.54 2.83
N GLU A 404 2.89 15.80 3.04
CA GLU A 404 4.17 16.34 2.61
C GLU A 404 5.41 15.66 3.25
N ILE A 405 5.22 14.89 4.32
CA ILE A 405 6.24 14.04 4.96
C ILE A 405 6.03 12.58 4.59
N LEU A 406 4.78 12.11 4.62
CA LEU A 406 4.42 10.70 4.50
C LEU A 406 4.44 10.18 3.05
N LEU A 407 3.92 10.96 2.09
CA LEU A 407 3.77 10.52 0.70
C LEU A 407 5.10 10.30 -0.03
N PRO A 408 6.15 11.14 0.14
CA PRO A 408 7.45 10.84 -0.44
C PRO A 408 8.02 9.52 0.09
N VAL A 409 7.84 9.22 1.38
CA VAL A 409 8.27 7.95 1.98
C VAL A 409 7.54 6.77 1.33
N ALA A 410 6.24 6.89 1.08
CA ALA A 410 5.45 5.85 0.42
C ALA A 410 5.95 5.60 -1.01
N ILE A 411 6.14 6.66 -1.80
CA ILE A 411 6.62 6.59 -3.19
C ILE A 411 8.01 5.92 -3.24
N HIS A 412 8.93 6.35 -2.37
CA HIS A 412 10.28 5.81 -2.30
C HIS A 412 10.30 4.34 -1.85
N ALA A 413 9.56 3.99 -0.81
CA ALA A 413 9.46 2.61 -0.32
C ALA A 413 8.86 1.68 -1.39
N CYS A 414 7.80 2.12 -2.07
CA CYS A 414 7.21 1.35 -3.16
C CYS A 414 8.15 1.19 -4.36
N ALA A 415 8.95 2.21 -4.70
CA ALA A 415 9.98 2.11 -5.74
C ALA A 415 11.10 1.12 -5.36
N ASP A 416 11.49 1.08 -4.08
CA ASP A 416 12.45 0.09 -3.57
C ASP A 416 11.88 -1.33 -3.60
N LEU A 417 10.58 -1.50 -3.29
CA LEU A 417 9.89 -2.78 -3.42
C LEU A 417 9.85 -3.28 -4.87
N MET A 418 9.73 -2.36 -5.84
CA MET A 418 9.86 -2.70 -7.26
C MET A 418 11.28 -3.17 -7.62
N ASP A 419 12.33 -2.53 -7.10
CA ASP A 419 13.71 -3.00 -7.32
C ASP A 419 13.90 -4.43 -6.77
N LEU A 420 13.38 -4.69 -5.57
CA LEU A 420 13.39 -6.02 -4.96
C LEU A 420 12.61 -7.07 -5.77
N PHE A 421 11.58 -6.68 -6.50
CA PHE A 421 10.77 -7.59 -7.32
C PHE A 421 11.54 -8.12 -8.53
N TYR A 422 12.24 -7.26 -9.27
CA TYR A 422 12.94 -7.69 -10.48
C TYR A 422 14.21 -8.48 -10.12
N PRO A 423 14.47 -9.63 -10.76
CA PRO A 423 15.68 -10.42 -10.52
C PRO A 423 16.90 -9.82 -11.21
N THR A 424 18.08 -10.17 -10.71
CA THR A 424 19.36 -9.88 -11.35
C THR A 424 19.71 -11.05 -12.29
N LEU A 425 19.49 -10.84 -13.58
CA LEU A 425 19.73 -11.84 -14.63
C LEU A 425 20.97 -11.48 -15.45
N GLU A 426 21.75 -12.49 -15.81
CA GLU A 426 22.92 -12.39 -16.70
C GLU A 426 22.74 -13.36 -17.86
N LEU A 427 22.64 -12.84 -19.09
CA LEU A 427 22.67 -13.64 -20.32
C LEU A 427 24.12 -13.72 -20.80
N LYS A 428 24.67 -14.94 -20.90
CA LYS A 428 25.98 -15.22 -21.49
C LYS A 428 25.80 -15.97 -22.79
N ALA A 429 26.63 -15.64 -23.77
CA ALA A 429 26.79 -16.43 -24.99
C ALA A 429 28.28 -16.70 -25.17
N GLU A 430 28.63 -17.97 -25.27
CA GLU A 430 29.97 -18.45 -25.61
C GLU A 430 29.92 -18.96 -27.05
N PHE A 431 31.00 -18.74 -27.80
CA PHE A 431 31.07 -19.19 -29.19
C PHE A 431 32.36 -19.95 -29.45
N GLU A 432 32.24 -21.03 -30.22
CA GLU A 432 33.36 -21.83 -30.70
C GLU A 432 33.38 -21.79 -32.23
N GLU A 433 34.52 -21.39 -32.81
CA GLU A 433 34.73 -21.36 -34.25
C GLU A 433 35.50 -22.62 -34.67
N THR A 434 34.90 -23.43 -35.53
CA THR A 434 35.54 -24.59 -36.16
C THR A 434 35.59 -24.40 -37.68
N GLU A 435 36.74 -24.71 -38.29
CA GLU A 435 36.88 -24.74 -39.75
C GLU A 435 36.70 -26.19 -40.24
N SER A 436 35.89 -26.41 -41.26
CA SER A 436 35.70 -27.74 -41.84
C SER A 436 37.02 -28.26 -42.41
N GLU A 437 37.46 -29.45 -42.01
CA GLU A 437 38.60 -30.12 -42.64
C GLU A 437 38.29 -30.43 -44.11
N THR A 438 39.01 -29.78 -45.03
CA THR A 438 38.94 -30.06 -46.46
C THR A 438 39.96 -31.13 -46.85
N GLU A 439 39.88 -32.33 -46.25
CA GLU A 439 40.64 -33.47 -46.78
C GLU A 439 40.06 -33.90 -48.14
N GLY A 440 40.77 -33.53 -49.22
CA GLY A 440 40.47 -33.95 -50.60
C GLY A 440 39.61 -33.00 -51.45
N ALA A 441 39.30 -31.79 -50.98
CA ALA A 441 38.52 -30.80 -51.75
C ALA A 441 39.38 -29.97 -52.73
N ASP A 442 38.80 -29.51 -53.84
CA ASP A 442 39.45 -28.64 -54.86
C ASP A 442 40.15 -27.45 -54.16
N PRO A 443 41.38 -27.08 -54.51
CA PRO A 443 42.07 -25.90 -53.95
C PRO A 443 41.33 -24.56 -54.15
N ARG A 444 40.20 -24.54 -54.88
CA ARG A 444 39.27 -23.41 -55.01
C ARG A 444 38.08 -23.44 -54.04
N THR A 445 37.95 -24.46 -53.18
CA THR A 445 36.83 -24.58 -52.24
C THR A 445 37.13 -23.79 -50.97
N THR A 446 36.34 -22.75 -50.70
CA THR A 446 36.45 -21.95 -49.47
C THR A 446 36.11 -22.82 -48.25
N PRO A 447 36.96 -22.86 -47.20
CA PRO A 447 36.65 -23.62 -45.98
C PRO A 447 35.37 -23.09 -45.33
N LEU A 448 34.51 -24.01 -44.89
CA LEU A 448 33.28 -23.66 -44.19
C LEU A 448 33.65 -23.33 -42.74
N ARG A 449 33.35 -22.11 -42.30
CA ARG A 449 33.45 -21.71 -40.89
C ARG A 449 32.14 -22.02 -40.20
N ILE A 450 32.18 -22.88 -39.20
CA ILE A 450 31.06 -23.21 -38.34
C ILE A 450 31.29 -22.45 -37.03
N ILE A 451 30.32 -21.62 -36.65
CA ILE A 451 30.31 -20.94 -35.36
C ILE A 451 29.21 -21.59 -34.54
N GLU A 452 29.59 -22.39 -33.54
CA GLU A 452 28.67 -22.89 -32.54
C GLU A 452 28.51 -21.82 -31.47
N VAL A 453 27.27 -21.56 -31.06
CA VAL A 453 26.94 -20.56 -30.03
C VAL A 453 26.13 -21.24 -28.94
N GLU A 454 26.67 -21.28 -27.72
CA GLU A 454 25.95 -21.74 -26.54
C GLU A 454 25.55 -20.53 -25.70
N ALA A 455 24.25 -20.37 -25.44
CA ALA A 455 23.73 -19.30 -24.61
C ALA A 455 23.20 -19.85 -23.29
N SER A 456 23.54 -19.19 -22.18
CA SER A 456 23.02 -19.51 -20.85
C SER A 456 22.49 -18.25 -20.18
N MET A 457 21.44 -18.40 -19.37
CA MET A 457 20.94 -17.32 -18.53
C MET A 457 21.03 -17.71 -17.06
N LYS A 458 21.71 -16.87 -16.28
CA LYS A 458 21.96 -17.08 -14.86
C LYS A 458 21.20 -16.06 -14.04
N HIS A 459 20.48 -16.54 -13.02
CA HIS A 459 19.92 -15.70 -11.98
C HIS A 459 20.89 -15.58 -10.79
N HIS A 460 21.37 -14.36 -10.53
CA HIS A 460 22.20 -14.01 -9.38
C HIS A 460 21.38 -13.81 -8.09
N SER A 461 20.65 -14.85 -7.68
CA SER A 461 19.75 -14.76 -6.52
C SER A 461 20.44 -14.31 -5.22
N GLU A 462 21.76 -14.49 -5.09
CA GLU A 462 22.57 -13.98 -3.99
C GLU A 462 22.61 -12.45 -3.90
N LYS A 463 22.42 -11.76 -5.04
CA LYS A 463 22.35 -10.31 -5.17
C LYS A 463 20.93 -9.76 -4.99
N ASP A 464 19.93 -10.64 -4.88
CA ASP A 464 18.51 -10.28 -4.81
C ASP A 464 17.88 -10.69 -3.46
N PRO A 465 17.87 -9.77 -2.46
CA PRO A 465 17.44 -10.09 -1.10
C PRO A 465 16.03 -10.70 -1.01
N ALA A 466 15.09 -10.21 -1.82
CA ALA A 466 13.73 -10.70 -1.86
C ALA A 466 13.63 -12.13 -2.40
N TRP A 467 14.34 -12.43 -3.49
CA TRP A 467 14.36 -13.75 -4.11
C TRP A 467 15.02 -14.77 -3.18
N LYS A 468 16.18 -14.41 -2.62
CA LYS A 468 16.88 -15.21 -1.62
C LYS A 468 16.03 -15.51 -0.38
N ALA A 469 15.38 -14.50 0.18
CA ALA A 469 14.56 -14.66 1.39
C ALA A 469 13.36 -15.61 1.17
N ASN A 470 12.87 -15.73 -0.06
CA ASN A 470 11.77 -16.62 -0.42
C ASN A 470 12.24 -17.97 -1.01
N GLY A 471 13.55 -18.23 -1.04
CA GLY A 471 14.11 -19.47 -1.61
C GLY A 471 13.83 -19.63 -3.10
N LEU A 472 13.71 -18.52 -3.84
CA LEU A 472 13.37 -18.51 -5.26
C LEU A 472 14.63 -18.28 -6.11
N THR A 473 14.86 -19.19 -7.07
CA THR A 473 15.88 -19.05 -8.12
C THR A 473 15.23 -19.37 -9.45
N ILE A 474 15.63 -18.67 -10.52
CA ILE A 474 15.08 -18.88 -11.86
C ILE A 474 16.00 -19.88 -12.56
N GLN A 475 15.41 -20.89 -13.17
CA GLN A 475 16.03 -22.01 -13.86
C GLN A 475 15.65 -21.90 -15.34
N TYR A 476 16.65 -21.76 -16.20
CA TYR A 476 16.47 -21.67 -17.65
C TYR A 476 16.82 -22.98 -18.34
#